data_AF-A0A7S6UHN6-F1
#
_entry.id   AF-A0A7S6UHN6-F1
#
_cell.length_a   1.000
_cell.length_b   1.000
_cell.length_c   1.000
_cell.angle_alpha   90.00
_cell.angle_beta   90.00
_cell.angle_gamma   90.00
#
_symmetry.space_group_name_H-M   'P 1'
#
loop_
_entity.id
_entity.type
_entity.pdbx_description
1 polymer ?
#
loop_
_entity_poly.entity_id
_entity_poly.type
_entity_poly.pdbx_seq_one_letter_code
_entity_poly.pdbx_strand_id
1 'polypeptide(L)'
;MLDEAGGTEVVATAPATVRLTAGVEHVACMSLSPKGTLRWYAGCCRTPLGNTSRNARLPYLGLVTSCIDAAPQQLDAAVGPAGRCLINTASATAPVRATPLAFAWGGLRILAGIVGARLRGERASPFFDGNGQPLRAPEVISLEQRQALERGDASADPD
;
A
#
# COMPACT_ATOMS: atom_id res chain seq x y z
N MET A 1 4.07 -10.50 1.25
CA MET A 1 3.31 -11.75 1.06
C MET A 1 2.54 -11.59 -0.23
N LEU A 2 2.78 -12.48 -1.18
CA LEU A 2 2.12 -12.43 -2.48
C LEU A 2 1.10 -13.55 -2.59
N ASP A 3 0.02 -13.32 -3.33
CA ASP A 3 -0.87 -14.39 -3.77
C ASP A 3 -0.24 -15.19 -4.93
N GLU A 4 -0.93 -16.24 -5.39
CA GLU A 4 -0.46 -17.12 -6.47
C GLU A 4 -0.20 -16.39 -7.80
N ALA A 5 -0.81 -15.22 -8.01
CA ALA A 5 -0.62 -14.39 -9.19
C ALA A 5 0.37 -13.23 -8.98
N GLY A 6 1.13 -13.25 -7.86
CA GLY A 6 2.10 -12.21 -7.54
C GLY A 6 1.47 -10.93 -7.00
N GLY A 7 0.18 -10.96 -6.64
CA GLY A 7 -0.57 -9.83 -6.11
C GLY A 7 -0.38 -9.61 -4.61
N THR A 8 -0.75 -8.44 -4.10
CA THR A 8 -0.83 -8.17 -2.66
C THR A 8 -2.18 -7.54 -2.37
N GLU A 9 -2.86 -8.08 -1.37
CA GLU A 9 -4.12 -7.52 -0.90
C GLU A 9 -3.90 -6.25 -0.08
N VAL A 10 -4.68 -5.21 -0.42
CA VAL A 10 -4.57 -3.88 0.19
C VAL A 10 -5.97 -3.33 0.48
N VAL A 11 -6.15 -2.79 1.68
CA VAL A 11 -7.33 -2.01 2.07
C VAL A 11 -7.01 -0.53 1.91
N ALA A 12 -7.83 0.17 1.14
CA ALA A 12 -7.78 1.63 1.09
C ALA A 12 -8.54 2.24 2.28
N THR A 13 -7.86 3.04 3.09
CA THR A 13 -8.42 3.73 4.25
C THR A 13 -7.87 5.15 4.41
N ALA A 14 -8.48 5.94 5.29
CA ALA A 14 -7.93 7.22 5.72
C ALA A 14 -6.79 6.98 6.75
N PRO A 15 -5.63 7.65 6.63
CA PRO A 15 -4.52 7.49 7.57
C PRO A 15 -4.90 7.74 9.03
N ALA A 16 -5.87 8.62 9.29
CA ALA A 16 -6.36 8.94 10.63
C ALA A 16 -7.02 7.75 11.36
N THR A 17 -7.41 6.70 10.64
CA THR A 17 -7.98 5.47 11.22
C THR A 17 -6.91 4.49 11.74
N VAL A 18 -5.63 4.78 11.49
CA VAL A 18 -4.50 3.91 11.85
C VAL A 18 -3.60 4.62 12.85
N ARG A 19 -3.14 3.88 13.86
CA ARG A 19 -2.16 4.32 14.84
C ARG A 19 -1.06 3.28 14.98
N LEU A 20 0.19 3.72 14.94
CA LEU A 20 1.32 2.90 15.36
C LEU A 20 1.46 3.05 16.88
N THR A 21 1.35 1.94 17.61
CA THR A 21 1.39 1.90 19.07
C THR A 21 2.72 1.40 19.63
N ALA A 22 3.50 0.68 18.81
CA ALA A 22 4.83 0.16 19.13
C ALA A 22 5.64 -0.02 17.83
N GLY A 23 6.97 -0.17 17.94
CA GLY A 23 7.83 -0.49 16.81
C GLY A 23 8.01 0.65 15.79
N VAL A 24 7.68 1.90 16.17
CA VAL A 24 7.75 3.08 15.29
C VAL A 24 9.19 3.34 14.84
N GLU A 25 10.16 3.09 15.73
CA GLU A 25 11.59 3.12 15.50
C GLU A 25 12.03 2.19 14.36
N HIS A 26 11.33 1.06 14.18
CA HIS A 26 11.60 0.08 13.14
C HIS A 26 10.87 0.35 11.83
N VAL A 27 9.97 1.33 11.75
CA VAL A 27 9.37 1.72 10.47
C VAL A 27 10.44 2.28 9.55
N ALA A 28 10.41 1.85 8.29
CA ALA A 28 11.24 2.31 7.20
C ALA A 28 10.38 2.67 5.98
N CYS A 29 10.96 3.42 5.06
CA CYS A 29 10.27 3.91 3.87
C CYS A 29 11.15 3.73 2.64
N MET A 30 10.54 3.34 1.52
CA MET A 30 11.18 3.38 0.21
C MET A 30 10.24 3.93 -0.87
N SER A 31 10.78 4.15 -2.06
CA SER A 31 10.00 4.44 -3.26
C SER A 31 10.66 3.86 -4.51
N LEU A 32 9.85 3.34 -5.43
CA LEU A 32 10.33 2.74 -6.69
C LEU A 32 10.74 3.77 -7.75
N SER A 33 10.52 5.06 -7.48
CA SER A 33 10.99 6.17 -8.30
C SER A 33 10.97 7.49 -7.50
N PRO A 34 11.64 8.54 -7.97
CA PRO A 34 11.63 9.85 -7.29
C PRO A 34 10.24 10.45 -7.09
N LYS A 35 9.27 10.08 -7.94
CA LYS A 35 7.88 10.58 -7.90
C LYS A 35 6.84 9.50 -7.52
N GLY A 36 7.28 8.27 -7.27
CA GLY A 36 6.40 7.15 -6.93
C GLY A 36 5.77 7.29 -5.55
N THR A 37 4.86 6.37 -5.22
CA THR A 37 4.27 6.28 -3.87
C THR A 37 5.35 6.02 -2.81
N LEU A 38 5.07 6.41 -1.58
CA LEU A 38 5.86 6.00 -0.42
C LEU A 38 5.40 4.61 0.00
N ARG A 39 6.34 3.69 0.14
CA ARG A 39 6.09 2.30 0.57
C ARG A 39 6.70 2.12 1.95
N TRP A 40 5.83 1.86 2.93
CA TRP A 40 6.17 1.71 4.34
C TRP A 40 6.32 0.25 4.69
N TYR A 41 7.38 -0.09 5.42
CA TYR A 41 7.70 -1.45 5.81
C TYR A 41 8.41 -1.50 7.17
N ALA A 42 8.40 -2.66 7.82
CA ALA A 42 9.19 -2.90 9.01
C ALA A 42 10.65 -3.18 8.62
N GLY A 43 11.58 -2.32 9.04
CA GLY A 43 13.00 -2.40 8.68
C GLY A 43 13.71 -3.66 9.19
N CYS A 44 13.25 -4.23 10.31
CA CYS A 44 13.84 -5.43 10.91
C CYS A 44 13.64 -6.71 10.09
N CYS A 45 12.52 -6.83 9.37
CA CYS A 45 12.14 -8.05 8.66
C CYS A 45 11.65 -7.81 7.23
N ARG A 46 11.65 -6.57 6.76
CA ARG A 46 11.13 -6.14 5.45
C ARG A 46 9.62 -6.39 5.24
N THR A 47 8.85 -6.64 6.30
CA THR A 47 7.39 -6.83 6.20
C THR A 47 6.72 -5.55 5.67
N PRO A 48 6.04 -5.59 4.51
CA PRO A 48 5.30 -4.45 3.99
C PRO A 48 4.14 -4.07 4.91
N LEU A 49 4.00 -2.79 5.25
CA LEU A 49 2.92 -2.27 6.09
C LEU A 49 1.84 -1.61 5.25
N GLY A 50 2.25 -0.78 4.28
CA GLY A 50 1.31 -0.04 3.45
C GLY A 50 1.97 0.96 2.53
N ASN A 51 1.16 1.78 1.87
CA ASN A 51 1.63 2.84 1.00
C ASN A 51 0.80 4.12 1.13
N THR A 52 1.45 5.25 0.92
CA THR A 52 0.81 6.57 0.91
C THR A 52 1.26 7.36 -0.31
N SER A 53 0.50 8.40 -0.66
CA SER A 53 1.02 9.45 -1.54
C SER A 53 2.16 10.20 -0.85
N ARG A 54 3.05 10.83 -1.63
CA ARG A 54 4.06 11.77 -1.11
C ARG A 54 3.44 13.04 -0.54
N ASN A 55 2.24 13.40 -1.01
CA ASN A 55 1.51 14.55 -0.49
C ASN A 55 0.73 14.14 0.77
N ALA A 56 1.21 14.52 1.95
CA ALA A 56 0.56 14.27 3.23
C ALA A 56 -0.88 14.83 3.31
N ARG A 57 -1.24 15.81 2.46
CA ARG A 57 -2.60 16.38 2.38
C ARG A 57 -3.58 15.51 1.58
N LEU A 58 -3.13 14.38 1.03
CA LEU A 58 -3.99 13.36 0.45
C LEU A 58 -4.24 12.28 1.52
N PRO A 59 -5.40 12.28 2.21
CA PRO A 59 -5.72 11.31 3.26
C PRO A 59 -6.05 9.94 2.66
N TYR A 60 -5.02 9.27 2.14
CA TYR A 60 -5.09 7.93 1.58
C TYR A 60 -3.95 7.08 2.13
N LEU A 61 -4.31 5.91 2.64
CA LEU A 61 -3.41 4.85 3.05
C LEU A 61 -3.90 3.55 2.42
N GLY A 62 -3.05 2.89 1.62
CA GLY A 62 -3.24 1.49 1.27
C GLY A 62 -2.56 0.62 2.33
N LEU A 63 -3.33 -0.01 3.21
CA LEU A 63 -2.84 -0.88 4.27
C LEU A 63 -2.78 -2.33 3.77
N VAL A 64 -1.66 -3.03 3.98
CA VAL A 64 -1.53 -4.44 3.59
C VAL A 64 -2.36 -5.31 4.55
N THR A 65 -3.26 -6.14 4.00
CA THR A 65 -4.22 -6.91 4.83
C THR A 65 -3.55 -7.93 5.73
N SER A 66 -2.42 -8.51 5.31
CA SER A 66 -1.66 -9.48 6.12
C SER A 66 -1.04 -8.88 7.39
N CYS A 67 -1.08 -7.56 7.56
CA CYS A 67 -0.70 -6.88 8.81
C CYS A 67 -1.88 -6.63 9.75
N ILE A 68 -3.09 -7.02 9.37
CA ILE A 68 -4.29 -6.84 10.18
C ILE A 68 -4.57 -8.16 10.91
N ASP A 69 -4.44 -8.14 12.24
CA ASP A 69 -4.78 -9.27 13.09
C ASP A 69 -6.30 -9.35 13.28
N ALA A 70 -6.98 -9.95 12.29
CA ALA A 70 -8.40 -10.21 12.30
C ALA A 70 -8.69 -11.54 11.60
N ALA A 71 -9.69 -12.29 12.06
CA ALA A 71 -10.13 -13.46 11.32
C ALA A 71 -10.64 -13.05 9.93
N PRO A 72 -10.45 -13.87 8.87
CA PRO A 72 -10.84 -13.51 7.51
C PRO A 72 -12.29 -13.03 7.39
N GLN A 73 -13.22 -13.68 8.10
CA GLN A 73 -14.64 -13.31 8.09
C GLN A 73 -14.90 -11.94 8.73
N GLN A 74 -14.12 -11.57 9.75
CA GLN A 74 -14.21 -10.26 10.40
C GLN A 74 -13.64 -9.17 9.49
N LEU A 75 -12.53 -9.47 8.81
CA LEU A 75 -11.95 -8.55 7.84
C LEU A 75 -12.90 -8.32 6.67
N ASP A 76 -13.42 -9.39 6.07
CA ASP A 76 -14.39 -9.32 4.97
C ASP A 76 -15.67 -8.55 5.35
N ALA A 77 -16.15 -8.72 6.59
CA ALA A 77 -17.29 -7.96 7.09
C ALA A 77 -16.99 -6.45 7.22
N ALA A 78 -15.76 -6.08 7.57
CA ALA A 78 -15.34 -4.70 7.76
C ALA A 78 -15.01 -3.97 6.44
N VAL A 79 -14.31 -4.64 5.52
CA VAL A 79 -13.74 -3.99 4.31
C VAL A 79 -14.24 -4.58 2.99
N GLY A 80 -15.04 -5.64 3.06
CA GLY A 80 -15.44 -6.45 1.91
C GLY A 80 -14.43 -7.56 1.61
N PRO A 81 -14.85 -8.63 0.91
CA PRO A 81 -13.96 -9.73 0.54
C PRO A 81 -12.91 -9.31 -0.47
N ALA A 82 -11.77 -9.99 -0.40
CA ALA A 82 -10.67 -9.86 -1.32
C ALA A 82 -11.07 -10.15 -2.78
N GLY A 83 -10.21 -9.76 -3.72
CA GLY A 83 -10.39 -10.04 -5.16
C GLY A 83 -11.51 -9.27 -5.87
N ARG A 84 -12.27 -8.41 -5.16
CA ARG A 84 -13.33 -7.59 -5.78
C ARG A 84 -12.81 -6.51 -6.71
N CYS A 85 -11.65 -5.92 -6.39
CA CYS A 85 -11.04 -4.84 -7.15
C CYS A 85 -9.58 -5.20 -7.43
N LEU A 86 -9.31 -5.61 -8.66
CA LEU A 86 -7.99 -6.02 -9.12
C LEU A 86 -7.40 -4.90 -9.96
N ILE A 87 -6.21 -4.44 -9.56
CA ILE A 87 -5.46 -3.36 -10.23
C ILE A 87 -4.11 -3.88 -10.69
N ASN A 88 -3.52 -3.24 -11.69
CA ASN A 88 -2.21 -3.61 -12.24
C ASN A 88 -2.10 -5.08 -12.70
N THR A 89 -3.21 -5.67 -13.18
CA THR A 89 -3.27 -7.09 -13.59
C THR A 89 -2.33 -7.44 -14.74
N ALA A 90 -1.86 -6.46 -15.50
CA ALA A 90 -0.87 -6.64 -16.55
C ALA A 90 0.52 -7.05 -16.03
N SER A 91 0.79 -6.86 -14.74
CA SER A 91 2.04 -7.25 -14.07
C SER A 91 1.91 -8.53 -13.25
N ALA A 92 0.78 -9.25 -13.37
CA ALA A 92 0.56 -10.51 -12.67
C ALA A 92 1.42 -11.64 -13.26
N THR A 93 1.86 -12.57 -12.40
CA THR A 93 2.64 -13.75 -12.80
C THR A 93 1.77 -14.89 -13.33
N ALA A 94 0.47 -14.81 -13.11
CA ALA A 94 -0.54 -15.73 -13.63
C ALA A 94 -1.73 -14.95 -14.23
N PRO A 95 -2.57 -15.56 -15.08
CA PRO A 95 -3.73 -14.89 -15.64
C PRO A 95 -4.71 -14.39 -14.56
N VAL A 96 -4.92 -13.07 -14.52
CA VAL A 96 -5.89 -12.43 -13.62
C VAL A 96 -6.95 -11.70 -14.43
N ARG A 97 -8.23 -12.00 -14.16
CA ARG A 97 -9.35 -11.33 -14.82
C ARG A 97 -9.43 -9.88 -14.36
N ALA A 98 -9.25 -8.93 -15.28
CA ALA A 98 -9.43 -7.52 -15.01
C ALA A 98 -10.85 -7.20 -14.51
N THR A 99 -10.97 -6.28 -13.57
CA THR A 99 -12.25 -5.88 -12.96
C THR A 99 -12.52 -4.38 -13.17
N PRO A 100 -12.67 -3.88 -14.42
CA PRO A 100 -12.69 -2.44 -14.70
C PRO A 100 -13.85 -1.70 -14.03
N LEU A 101 -15.05 -2.31 -13.97
CA LEU A 101 -16.21 -1.73 -13.30
C LEU A 101 -16.01 -1.66 -11.78
N ALA A 102 -15.47 -2.71 -11.18
CA ALA A 102 -15.19 -2.72 -9.75
C ALA A 102 -14.04 -1.77 -9.38
N PHE A 103 -13.06 -1.61 -10.27
CA PHE A 103 -12.01 -0.62 -10.13
C PHE A 103 -12.57 0.80 -10.17
N ALA A 104 -13.42 1.12 -11.15
CA ALA A 104 -14.08 2.43 -11.23
C ALA A 104 -14.91 2.73 -9.98
N TRP A 105 -15.71 1.75 -9.52
CA TRP A 105 -16.51 1.87 -8.31
C TRP A 105 -15.67 2.02 -7.04
N GLY A 106 -14.61 1.20 -6.91
CA GLY A 106 -13.65 1.29 -5.82
C GLY A 106 -12.97 2.64 -5.78
N GLY A 107 -12.53 3.15 -6.93
CA GLY A 107 -11.95 4.48 -7.08
C GLY A 107 -12.91 5.59 -6.65
N LEU A 108 -14.19 5.51 -7.02
CA LEU A 108 -15.21 6.47 -6.59
C LEU A 108 -15.42 6.45 -5.07
N ARG A 109 -15.45 5.25 -4.45
CA ARG A 109 -15.56 5.12 -2.98
C ARG A 109 -14.35 5.71 -2.26
N ILE A 110 -13.14 5.46 -2.77
CA ILE A 110 -11.90 6.03 -2.23
C ILE A 110 -11.94 7.56 -2.35
N LEU A 111 -12.35 8.09 -3.51
CA LEU A 111 -12.48 9.54 -3.72
C LEU A 111 -13.48 10.16 -2.74
N ALA A 112 -14.65 9.54 -2.55
CA ALA A 112 -15.64 9.99 -1.58
C ALA A 112 -15.08 9.97 -0.14
N GLY A 113 -14.33 8.94 0.23
CA GLY A 113 -13.63 8.85 1.52
C GLY A 113 -12.61 9.97 1.72
N ILE A 114 -11.81 10.26 0.70
CA ILE A 114 -10.82 11.34 0.69
C ILE A 114 -11.50 12.71 0.86
N VAL A 115 -12.59 12.96 0.13
CA VAL A 115 -13.37 14.20 0.25
C VAL A 115 -13.95 14.32 1.66
N GLY A 116 -14.56 13.26 2.18
CA GLY A 116 -15.09 13.23 3.54
C GLY A 116 -14.02 13.51 4.61
N ALA A 117 -12.85 12.88 4.52
CA ALA A 117 -11.74 13.10 5.44
C ALA A 117 -11.24 14.55 5.41
N ARG A 118 -11.16 15.16 4.21
CA ARG A 118 -10.81 16.58 4.07
C ARG A 118 -11.84 17.52 4.69
N LEU A 119 -13.13 17.26 4.47
CA LEU A 119 -14.22 18.05 5.05
C LEU A 119 -14.24 17.97 6.57
N ARG A 120 -13.85 16.83 7.15
CA ARG A 120 -13.69 16.65 8.61
C ARG A 120 -12.37 17.20 9.16
N GLY A 121 -11.49 17.72 8.30
CA GLY A 121 -10.18 18.24 8.71
C GLY A 121 -9.23 17.16 9.23
N GLU A 122 -9.41 15.90 8.82
CA GLU A 122 -8.52 14.81 9.22
C GLU A 122 -7.13 15.01 8.62
N ARG A 123 -6.16 15.29 9.48
CA ARG A 123 -4.74 15.49 9.12
C ARG A 123 -3.80 14.48 9.77
N ALA A 124 -4.31 13.69 10.71
CA ALA A 124 -3.50 12.70 11.42
C ALA A 124 -3.05 11.60 10.44
N SER A 125 -1.77 11.30 10.47
CA SER A 125 -1.20 10.15 9.78
C SER A 125 -0.10 9.54 10.65
N PRO A 126 -0.04 8.20 10.78
CA PRO A 126 1.06 7.54 11.47
C PRO A 126 2.40 7.65 10.71
N PHE A 127 2.38 8.11 9.46
CA PHE A 127 3.53 8.08 8.56
C PHE A 127 4.10 9.46 8.21
N PHE A 128 3.47 10.53 8.70
CA PHE A 128 3.94 11.91 8.48
C PHE A 128 3.97 12.67 9.80
N ASP A 129 4.92 13.59 9.93
CA ASP A 129 4.96 14.52 11.05
C ASP A 129 3.94 15.66 10.90
N GLY A 130 3.87 16.54 11.90
CA GLY A 130 2.97 17.70 11.88
C GLY A 130 3.22 18.71 10.74
N ASN A 131 4.40 18.67 10.12
CA ASN A 131 4.78 19.50 8.98
C ASN A 131 4.49 18.81 7.64
N GLY A 132 3.97 17.58 7.65
CA GLY A 132 3.74 16.77 6.46
C GLY A 132 5.00 16.15 5.87
N GLN A 133 6.11 16.10 6.62
CA GLN A 133 7.30 15.36 6.22
C GLN A 133 7.12 13.87 6.53
N PRO A 134 7.58 12.97 5.66
CA PRO A 134 7.59 11.54 5.95
C PRO A 134 8.33 11.24 7.25
N LEU A 135 7.77 10.37 8.09
CA LEU A 135 8.38 9.94 9.36
C LEU A 135 9.78 9.33 9.15
N ARG A 136 10.04 8.80 7.96
CA ARG A 136 11.34 8.28 7.51
C ARG A 136 11.63 8.78 6.11
N ALA A 137 12.87 9.20 5.87
CA ALA A 137 13.32 9.52 4.54
C ALA A 137 13.19 8.28 3.63
N PRO A 138 12.54 8.39 2.45
CA PRO A 138 12.41 7.26 1.56
C PRO A 138 13.76 6.93 0.92
N GLU A 139 14.16 5.67 1.00
CA GLU A 139 15.15 5.12 0.08
C GLU A 139 14.55 5.08 -1.33
N VAL A 140 15.10 5.86 -2.25
CA VAL A 140 14.62 5.90 -3.64
C VAL A 140 15.53 5.05 -4.49
N ILE A 141 15.01 3.96 -5.04
CA ILE A 141 15.77 3.13 -5.98
C ILE A 141 15.84 3.81 -7.35
N SER A 142 17.00 3.72 -7.98
CA SER A 142 17.20 4.18 -9.35
C SER A 142 16.49 3.27 -10.35
N LEU A 143 16.29 3.76 -11.57
CA LEU A 143 15.73 2.94 -12.65
C LEU A 143 16.63 1.73 -12.94
N GLU A 144 17.95 1.92 -12.93
CA GLU A 144 18.93 0.86 -13.17
C GLU A 144 18.88 -0.22 -12.07
N GLN A 145 18.85 0.20 -10.80
CA GLN A 145 18.71 -0.71 -9.67
C GLN A 145 17.41 -1.50 -9.77
N ARG A 146 16.31 -0.83 -10.10
CA ARG A 146 15.00 -1.48 -10.28
C ARG A 146 15.05 -2.53 -11.39
N GLN A 147 15.58 -2.18 -12.56
CA GLN A 147 15.70 -3.12 -13.69
C GLN A 147 16.63 -4.29 -13.37
N ALA A 148 17.69 -4.07 -12.58
CA ALA A 148 18.57 -5.14 -12.14
C ALA A 148 17.84 -6.14 -11.22
N LEU A 149 16.99 -5.66 -10.31
CA LEU A 149 16.16 -6.51 -9.46
C LEU A 149 15.13 -7.30 -10.27
N GLU A 150 14.41 -6.64 -11.18
CA GLU A 150 13.43 -7.29 -12.06
C GLU A 150 14.06 -8.38 -12.94
N ARG A 151 15.31 -8.20 -13.40
CA ARG A 151 16.07 -9.22 -14.15
C ARG A 151 16.63 -10.33 -13.24
N GLY A 152 17.07 -9.98 -12.04
CA GLY A 152 17.60 -10.93 -11.05
C GLY A 152 16.56 -11.97 -10.66
N ASP A 153 15.32 -11.53 -10.44
CA ASP A 153 14.18 -12.41 -10.17
C ASP A 153 13.84 -13.29 -11.38
N ALA A 154 14.03 -12.79 -12.61
CA ALA A 154 13.84 -13.59 -13.84
C ALA A 154 14.96 -14.62 -14.10
N SER A 155 16.12 -14.48 -13.45
CA SER A 155 17.26 -15.40 -13.56
C SER A 155 17.34 -16.43 -12.43
N ALA A 156 16.50 -16.30 -11.40
CA ALA A 156 16.46 -17.18 -10.23
C ALA A 156 15.53 -18.40 -10.42
N ASP A 157 15.00 -18.63 -11.62
CA ASP A 157 14.27 -19.85 -11.98
C ASP A 157 15.15 -20.73 -12.89
N PRO A 158 15.90 -21.65 -12.27
CA PRO A 158 15.84 -23.02 -12.72
C PRO A 158 15.75 -23.96 -11.50
N ASP A 159 14.55 -24.47 -11.20
CA ASP A 159 14.28 -25.88 -10.82
C ASP A 159 12.84 -26.07 -10.31
#